data_AF-A0A955L5T0-F1
#
_entry.id   AF-A0A955L5T0-F1
#
_cell.length_a   1.000
_cell.length_b   1.000
_cell.length_c   1.000
_cell.angle_alpha   90.00
_cell.angle_beta   90.00
_cell.angle_gamma   90.00
#
_symmetry.space_group_name_H-M   'P 1'
#
loop_
_entity.id
_entity.type
_entity.pdbx_description
1 polymer ?
#
loop_
_entity_poly.entity_id
_entity_poly.type
_entity_poly.pdbx_seq_one_letter_code
_entity_poly.pdbx_strand_id
1 'polypeptide(L)'
;MKKIILLLTFATIGITLRLLFANYGHNYDYESFMIVADLVDKGKNVYANTPRYNYGPIWFLILHVLDLATNSEHMFRMLLALLLSVVDCAIAYILFLKYGYKAGILYLLNPISIIVTGFISQFDNLAVLTALLSMLLFGNNSEGKITYKNYLGLLLLGLSLSIKHVFFFFPFWLALKQKGKKRKLLSLVIPLGIFFIAFIPFLSGGGLDGIWENIFRYSSVKNAPLLNFFLPNSLVSTGLANLLLILSLCLAGLYFYKRDVIDQLGIYSLVLVIFSPAIIHNHLVIAVLGISIFPNVFFLVFTILTSYIFTLDRLGLGIQKLIDTAPKHFLFKYSSVNIFGIPILLLFLGFLYMNRHQWHAFKNFRHWLREVFEEQRSELTI
;
A
#
# COMPACT_ATOMS: atom_id res chain seq x y z
N MET A 1 -14.15 -20.77 -20.59
CA MET A 1 -13.76 -19.98 -21.79
C MET A 1 -14.12 -18.49 -21.67
N LYS A 2 -15.40 -18.07 -21.62
CA LYS A 2 -15.81 -16.64 -21.58
C LYS A 2 -15.11 -15.78 -20.50
N LYS A 3 -14.99 -16.31 -19.27
CA LYS A 3 -14.35 -15.59 -18.16
C LYS A 3 -12.83 -15.39 -18.33
N ILE A 4 -12.15 -16.33 -18.98
CA ILE A 4 -10.71 -16.25 -19.26
C ILE A 4 -10.47 -15.23 -20.36
N ILE A 5 -11.28 -15.26 -21.43
CA ILE A 5 -11.24 -14.25 -22.49
C ILE A 5 -11.42 -12.86 -21.88
N LEU A 6 -12.41 -12.69 -21.00
CA LEU A 6 -12.65 -11.42 -20.31
C LEU A 6 -11.43 -10.93 -19.53
N LEU A 7 -10.80 -11.82 -18.75
CA LEU A 7 -9.59 -11.50 -17.99
C LEU A 7 -8.43 -11.09 -18.92
N LEU A 8 -8.19 -11.84 -19.98
CA LEU A 8 -7.14 -11.53 -20.96
C LEU A 8 -7.39 -10.19 -21.65
N THR A 9 -8.62 -9.94 -22.10
CA THR A 9 -9.00 -8.66 -22.71
C THR A 9 -8.71 -7.50 -21.77
N PHE A 10 -9.13 -7.58 -20.51
CA PHE A 10 -8.91 -6.49 -19.56
C PHE A 10 -7.45 -6.39 -19.10
N ALA A 11 -6.69 -7.48 -19.07
CA ALA A 11 -5.24 -7.44 -18.86
C ALA A 11 -4.55 -6.73 -20.01
N THR A 12 -4.87 -7.05 -21.25
CA THR A 12 -4.31 -6.36 -22.43
C THR A 12 -4.64 -4.86 -22.39
N ILE A 13 -5.90 -4.49 -22.11
CA ILE A 13 -6.30 -3.09 -21.98
C ILE A 13 -5.53 -2.41 -20.84
N GLY A 14 -5.48 -3.03 -19.65
CA GLY A 14 -4.82 -2.47 -18.48
C GLY A 14 -3.31 -2.27 -18.66
N ILE A 15 -2.62 -3.23 -19.28
CA ILE A 15 -1.19 -3.13 -19.63
C ILE A 15 -0.99 -2.02 -20.67
N THR A 16 -1.79 -2.03 -21.74
CA THR A 16 -1.67 -1.03 -22.82
C THR A 16 -1.83 0.38 -22.27
N LEU A 17 -2.84 0.64 -21.44
CA LEU A 17 -3.04 1.96 -20.84
C LEU A 17 -1.85 2.38 -19.96
N ARG A 18 -1.32 1.49 -19.11
CA ARG A 18 -0.15 1.79 -18.28
C ARG A 18 1.09 2.12 -19.11
N LEU A 19 1.34 1.37 -20.19
CA LEU A 19 2.45 1.63 -21.11
C LEU A 19 2.27 2.94 -21.89
N LEU A 20 1.03 3.29 -22.29
CA LEU A 20 0.74 4.58 -22.91
C LEU A 20 1.03 5.74 -21.94
N PHE A 21 0.67 5.60 -20.67
CA PHE A 21 0.98 6.59 -19.64
C PHE A 21 2.47 6.67 -19.31
N ALA A 22 3.18 5.54 -19.30
CA ALA A 22 4.64 5.51 -19.21
C ALA A 22 5.30 6.21 -20.40
N ASN A 23 4.72 6.13 -21.60
CA ASN A 23 5.22 6.84 -22.76
C ASN A 23 4.99 8.37 -22.64
N TYR A 24 3.88 8.79 -22.04
CA TYR A 24 3.50 10.20 -21.90
C TYR A 24 4.49 11.02 -21.05
N GLY A 25 5.02 10.46 -19.96
CA GLY A 25 5.99 11.15 -19.12
C GLY A 25 6.35 10.40 -17.84
N HIS A 26 6.91 11.13 -16.88
CA HIS A 26 7.32 10.60 -15.57
C HIS A 26 7.32 11.70 -14.52
N ASN A 27 7.53 11.34 -13.25
CA ASN A 27 7.64 12.27 -12.14
C ASN A 27 8.99 12.14 -11.40
N TYR A 28 9.11 12.87 -10.29
CA TYR A 28 10.27 12.88 -9.39
C TYR A 28 10.73 11.48 -8.90
N ASP A 29 9.80 10.53 -8.75
CA ASP A 29 10.14 9.19 -8.26
C ASP A 29 10.94 8.42 -9.30
N TYR A 30 10.59 8.53 -10.57
CA TYR A 30 11.34 7.92 -11.67
C TYR A 30 12.79 8.43 -11.72
N GLU A 31 13.00 9.74 -11.61
CA GLU A 31 14.36 10.31 -11.54
C GLU A 31 15.16 9.75 -10.37
N SER A 32 14.49 9.56 -9.23
CA SER A 32 15.10 8.95 -8.04
C SER A 32 15.49 7.49 -8.29
N PHE A 33 14.70 6.75 -9.07
CA PHE A 33 15.02 5.37 -9.45
C PHE A 33 16.25 5.28 -10.36
N MET A 34 16.41 6.19 -11.32
CA MET A 34 17.61 6.23 -12.16
C MET A 34 18.88 6.50 -11.33
N ILE A 35 18.83 7.47 -10.41
CA ILE A 35 19.95 7.77 -9.49
C ILE A 35 20.32 6.52 -8.69
N VAL A 36 19.31 5.81 -8.19
CA VAL A 36 19.50 4.65 -7.34
C VAL A 36 20.08 3.46 -8.13
N ALA A 37 19.61 3.22 -9.36
CA ALA A 37 20.17 2.19 -10.22
C ALA A 37 21.65 2.45 -10.56
N ASP A 38 21.99 3.69 -10.91
CA ASP A 38 23.36 4.14 -11.18
C ASP A 38 24.29 3.97 -9.96
N LEU A 39 23.80 4.24 -8.74
CA LEU A 39 24.57 4.01 -7.52
C LEU A 39 24.89 2.53 -7.31
N VAL A 40 23.91 1.64 -7.55
CA VAL A 40 24.12 0.20 -7.43
C VAL A 40 25.12 -0.30 -8.47
N ASP A 41 25.01 0.17 -9.72
CA ASP A 41 25.94 -0.16 -10.81
C ASP A 41 27.39 0.22 -10.47
N LYS A 42 27.58 1.37 -9.83
CA LYS A 42 28.88 1.85 -9.34
C LYS A 42 29.37 1.15 -8.06
N GLY A 43 28.66 0.13 -7.57
CA GLY A 43 28.98 -0.57 -6.33
C GLY A 43 28.87 0.31 -5.08
N LYS A 44 28.10 1.40 -5.14
CA LYS A 44 27.93 2.33 -4.02
C LYS A 44 26.78 1.91 -3.12
N ASN A 45 26.92 2.17 -1.83
CA ASN A 45 25.84 1.98 -0.87
C ASN A 45 24.75 3.05 -1.10
N VAL A 46 23.58 2.64 -1.58
CA VAL A 46 22.45 3.54 -1.88
C VAL A 46 22.08 4.41 -0.68
N TYR A 47 22.00 3.83 0.52
CA TYR A 47 21.59 4.55 1.73
C TYR A 47 22.61 5.60 2.16
N ALA A 48 23.90 5.38 1.90
CA ALA A 48 24.96 6.32 2.23
C ALA A 48 25.11 7.46 1.19
N ASN A 49 24.64 7.25 -0.04
CA ASN A 49 24.98 8.10 -1.18
C ASN A 49 23.80 8.91 -1.75
N THR A 50 22.57 8.72 -1.25
CA THR A 50 21.44 9.57 -1.63
C THR A 50 20.37 9.65 -0.55
N PRO A 51 19.78 10.84 -0.29
CA PRO A 51 18.60 10.97 0.55
C PRO A 51 17.29 10.64 -0.19
N ARG A 52 17.35 10.36 -1.51
CA ARG A 52 16.17 10.12 -2.35
C ARG A 52 15.61 8.70 -2.25
N TYR A 53 16.18 7.86 -1.38
CA TYR A 53 15.76 6.46 -1.24
C TYR A 53 15.32 6.15 0.18
N ASN A 54 14.01 5.99 0.35
CA ASN A 54 13.34 5.77 1.63
C ASN A 54 12.64 4.41 1.70
N TYR A 55 13.15 3.42 0.98
CA TYR A 55 12.50 2.11 0.83
C TYR A 55 13.42 0.97 1.31
N GLY A 56 12.85 -0.24 1.39
CA GLY A 56 13.65 -1.41 1.72
C GLY A 56 14.55 -1.83 0.55
N PRO A 57 15.58 -2.66 0.78
CA PRO A 57 16.69 -2.82 -0.17
C PRO A 57 16.32 -3.63 -1.41
N ILE A 58 15.20 -4.36 -1.39
CA ILE A 58 14.79 -5.22 -2.52
C ILE A 58 14.47 -4.38 -3.75
N TRP A 59 13.92 -3.17 -3.56
CA TRP A 59 13.48 -2.36 -4.70
C TRP A 59 14.64 -1.85 -5.55
N PHE A 60 15.72 -1.30 -4.96
CA PHE A 60 16.87 -0.86 -5.76
C PHE A 60 17.60 -1.99 -6.48
N LEU A 61 17.54 -3.22 -5.94
CA LEU A 61 18.11 -4.39 -6.62
C LEU A 61 17.29 -4.74 -7.88
N ILE A 62 15.95 -4.65 -7.79
CA ILE A 62 15.07 -4.82 -8.96
C ILE A 62 15.34 -3.73 -9.99
N LEU A 63 15.47 -2.47 -9.55
CA LEU A 63 15.80 -1.35 -10.44
C LEU A 63 17.12 -1.60 -11.18
N HIS A 64 18.17 -2.01 -10.47
CA HIS A 64 19.46 -2.30 -11.10
C HIS A 64 19.37 -3.45 -12.13
N VAL A 65 18.62 -4.53 -11.84
CA VAL A 65 18.41 -5.61 -12.82
C VAL A 65 17.69 -5.11 -14.08
N LEU A 66 16.73 -4.20 -13.96
CA LEU A 66 16.07 -3.59 -15.11
C LEU A 66 17.00 -2.67 -15.90
N ASP A 67 17.87 -1.94 -15.20
CA ASP A 67 18.86 -1.04 -15.80
C ASP A 67 19.87 -1.82 -16.64
N LEU A 68 20.36 -2.97 -16.13
CA LEU A 68 21.23 -3.87 -16.90
C LEU A 68 20.60 -4.41 -18.20
N ALA A 69 19.27 -4.39 -18.32
CA ALA A 69 18.57 -4.89 -19.50
C ALA A 69 18.47 -3.85 -20.63
N THR A 70 18.92 -2.60 -20.43
CA THR A 70 18.75 -1.52 -21.40
C THR A 70 19.77 -0.38 -21.22
N ASN A 71 20.23 0.21 -22.31
CA ASN A 71 21.05 1.45 -22.28
C ASN A 71 20.22 2.73 -22.54
N SER A 72 18.89 2.60 -22.63
CA SER A 72 17.98 3.72 -22.89
C SER A 72 17.09 3.98 -21.69
N GLU A 73 17.11 5.22 -21.19
CA GLU A 73 16.20 5.69 -20.13
C GLU A 73 14.73 5.46 -20.50
N HIS A 74 14.37 5.73 -21.76
CA HIS A 74 13.01 5.50 -22.22
C HIS A 74 12.61 4.01 -22.10
N MET A 75 13.49 3.10 -22.55
CA MET A 75 13.24 1.68 -22.42
C MET A 75 13.25 1.21 -20.96
N PHE A 76 14.10 1.77 -20.11
CA PHE A 76 14.10 1.49 -18.66
C PHE A 76 12.73 1.80 -18.05
N ARG A 77 12.16 2.97 -18.37
CA ARG A 77 10.82 3.36 -17.95
C ARG A 77 9.74 2.41 -18.46
N MET A 78 9.81 1.99 -19.73
CA MET A 78 8.85 1.05 -20.32
C MET A 78 8.94 -0.33 -19.68
N LEU A 79 10.15 -0.84 -19.39
CA LEU A 79 10.37 -2.10 -18.68
C LEU A 79 9.84 -2.03 -17.25
N LEU A 80 10.06 -0.91 -16.56
CA LEU A 80 9.55 -0.66 -15.22
C LEU A 80 8.00 -0.69 -15.21
N ALA A 81 7.37 0.07 -16.10
CA ALA A 81 5.92 0.07 -16.23
C ALA A 81 5.36 -1.30 -16.62
N LEU A 82 6.05 -2.05 -17.48
CA LEU A 82 5.67 -3.41 -17.87
C LEU A 82 5.75 -4.38 -16.69
N LEU A 83 6.85 -4.39 -15.94
CA LEU A 83 7.02 -5.21 -14.73
C LEU A 83 5.87 -4.96 -13.75
N LEU A 84 5.61 -3.69 -13.44
CA LEU A 84 4.56 -3.32 -12.50
C LEU A 84 3.16 -3.61 -13.06
N SER A 85 2.95 -3.56 -14.38
CA SER A 85 1.69 -3.97 -15.01
C SER A 85 1.44 -5.48 -14.91
N VAL A 86 2.50 -6.30 -15.01
CA VAL A 86 2.42 -7.76 -14.79
C VAL A 86 2.06 -8.05 -13.32
N VAL A 87 2.64 -7.30 -12.38
CA VAL A 87 2.29 -7.37 -10.96
C VAL A 87 0.81 -7.03 -10.73
N ASP A 88 0.30 -5.95 -11.33
CA ASP A 88 -1.13 -5.59 -11.26
C ASP A 88 -2.03 -6.70 -11.83
N CYS A 89 -1.63 -7.34 -12.93
CA CYS A 89 -2.37 -8.47 -13.49
C CYS A 89 -2.41 -9.68 -12.54
N ALA A 90 -1.30 -9.97 -11.84
CA ALA A 90 -1.25 -11.04 -10.86
C ALA A 90 -2.17 -10.76 -9.65
N ILE A 91 -2.19 -9.52 -9.15
CA ILE A 91 -3.13 -9.10 -8.08
C ILE A 91 -4.58 -9.24 -8.56
N ALA A 92 -4.88 -8.70 -9.74
CA ALA A 92 -6.21 -8.78 -10.34
C ALA A 92 -6.66 -10.24 -10.52
N TYR A 93 -5.75 -11.14 -10.88
CA TYR A 93 -6.02 -12.56 -10.99
C TYR A 93 -6.34 -13.21 -9.64
N ILE A 94 -5.59 -12.90 -8.57
CA ILE A 94 -5.89 -13.37 -7.21
C ILE A 94 -7.29 -12.89 -6.78
N LEU A 95 -7.61 -11.61 -7.01
CA LEU A 95 -8.92 -11.05 -6.69
C LEU A 95 -10.03 -11.67 -7.54
N PHE A 96 -9.77 -11.92 -8.82
CA PHE A 96 -10.68 -12.61 -9.72
C PHE A 96 -11.04 -14.00 -9.19
N LEU A 97 -10.05 -14.76 -8.73
CA LEU A 97 -10.26 -16.12 -8.21
C LEU A 97 -11.02 -16.10 -6.88
N LYS A 98 -10.71 -15.14 -6.00
CA LYS A 98 -11.27 -15.11 -4.64
C LYS A 98 -12.63 -14.42 -4.52
N TYR A 99 -12.82 -13.28 -5.20
CA TYR A 99 -14.02 -12.43 -5.09
C TYR A 99 -14.80 -12.32 -6.41
N GLY A 100 -14.34 -13.00 -7.47
CA GLY A 100 -14.98 -13.01 -8.77
C GLY A 100 -14.48 -11.92 -9.72
N TYR A 101 -14.90 -12.03 -10.99
CA TYR A 101 -14.35 -11.23 -12.09
C TYR A 101 -14.47 -9.72 -11.91
N LYS A 102 -15.53 -9.25 -11.23
CA LYS A 102 -15.74 -7.82 -10.97
C LYS A 102 -14.62 -7.22 -10.13
N ALA A 103 -14.17 -7.92 -9.08
CA ALA A 103 -13.09 -7.43 -8.21
C ALA A 103 -11.76 -7.33 -8.97
N GLY A 104 -11.42 -8.33 -9.78
CA GLY A 104 -10.23 -8.31 -10.63
C GLY A 104 -10.25 -7.17 -11.65
N ILE A 105 -11.39 -6.96 -12.33
CA ILE A 105 -11.54 -5.86 -13.31
C ILE A 105 -11.46 -4.49 -12.62
N LEU A 106 -12.14 -4.33 -11.48
CA LEU A 106 -12.12 -3.07 -10.72
C LEU A 106 -10.71 -2.69 -10.30
N TYR A 107 -9.87 -3.65 -9.89
CA TYR A 107 -8.47 -3.40 -9.58
C TYR A 107 -7.67 -3.02 -10.83
N LEU A 108 -7.76 -3.85 -11.87
CA LEU A 108 -6.92 -3.75 -13.06
C LEU A 108 -7.19 -2.50 -13.91
N LEU A 109 -8.46 -2.12 -14.00
CA LEU A 109 -8.92 -0.93 -14.72
C LEU A 109 -9.13 0.28 -13.80
N ASN A 110 -8.71 0.22 -12.54
CA ASN A 110 -8.80 1.39 -11.68
C ASN A 110 -7.91 2.51 -12.26
N PRO A 111 -8.46 3.68 -12.62
CA PRO A 111 -7.66 4.77 -13.18
C PRO A 111 -6.54 5.26 -12.24
N ILE A 112 -6.73 5.19 -10.91
CA ILE A 112 -5.66 5.49 -9.94
C ILE A 112 -4.51 4.49 -10.13
N SER A 113 -4.79 3.20 -10.18
CA SER A 113 -3.76 2.16 -10.40
C SER A 113 -3.08 2.33 -11.76
N ILE A 114 -3.83 2.60 -12.82
CA ILE A 114 -3.26 2.84 -14.16
C ILE A 114 -2.27 4.01 -14.15
N ILE A 115 -2.63 5.15 -13.56
CA ILE A 115 -1.76 6.34 -13.53
C ILE A 115 -0.55 6.10 -12.61
N VAL A 116 -0.77 5.54 -11.42
CA VAL A 116 0.30 5.34 -10.44
C VAL A 116 1.31 4.28 -10.93
N THR A 117 0.84 3.21 -11.55
CA THR A 117 1.71 2.17 -12.12
C THR A 117 2.37 2.65 -13.43
N GLY A 118 1.60 3.25 -14.34
CA GLY A 118 2.07 3.61 -15.68
C GLY A 118 2.89 4.88 -15.73
N PHE A 119 2.36 5.99 -15.22
CA PHE A 119 3.02 7.30 -15.29
C PHE A 119 4.00 7.51 -14.14
N ILE A 120 3.58 7.26 -12.90
CA ILE A 120 4.39 7.51 -11.70
C ILE A 120 5.41 6.37 -11.47
N SER A 121 5.15 5.18 -12.03
CA SER A 121 6.00 3.99 -11.88
C SER A 121 6.19 3.54 -10.43
N GLN A 122 5.18 3.72 -9.59
CA GLN A 122 5.24 3.35 -8.17
C GLN A 122 4.95 1.88 -7.94
N PHE A 123 5.70 1.30 -7.01
CA PHE A 123 5.83 -0.14 -6.81
C PHE A 123 5.11 -0.66 -5.56
N ASP A 124 4.15 0.11 -5.04
CA ASP A 124 3.27 -0.32 -3.93
C ASP A 124 2.58 -1.66 -4.25
N ASN A 125 2.21 -1.86 -5.51
CA ASN A 125 1.60 -3.09 -5.99
C ASN A 125 2.50 -4.32 -5.79
N LEU A 126 3.83 -4.18 -5.88
CA LEU A 126 4.75 -5.30 -5.67
C LEU A 126 4.75 -5.75 -4.20
N ALA A 127 4.74 -4.79 -3.27
CA ALA A 127 4.54 -5.10 -1.85
C ALA A 127 3.16 -5.73 -1.60
N VAL A 128 2.10 -5.21 -2.22
CA VAL A 128 0.73 -5.75 -2.12
C VAL A 128 0.64 -7.19 -2.66
N LEU A 129 1.19 -7.49 -3.83
CA LEU A 129 1.20 -8.83 -4.40
C LEU A 129 1.92 -9.80 -3.45
N THR A 130 3.09 -9.40 -2.95
CA THR A 130 3.89 -10.23 -2.06
C THR A 130 3.14 -10.51 -0.74
N ALA A 131 2.45 -9.52 -0.19
CA ALA A 131 1.58 -9.69 0.98
C ALA A 131 0.34 -10.57 0.67
N LEU A 132 -0.25 -10.47 -0.52
CA LEU A 132 -1.35 -11.35 -0.93
C LEU A 132 -0.91 -12.81 -1.05
N LEU A 133 0.25 -13.06 -1.68
CA LEU A 133 0.84 -14.40 -1.77
C LEU A 133 1.17 -14.94 -0.38
N SER A 134 1.69 -14.09 0.51
CA SER A 134 1.88 -14.42 1.91
C SER A 134 0.57 -14.91 2.55
N MET A 135 -0.54 -14.19 2.37
CA MET A 135 -1.84 -14.54 2.95
C MET A 135 -2.47 -15.79 2.33
N LEU A 136 -2.25 -16.04 1.04
CA LEU A 136 -2.68 -17.28 0.39
C LEU A 136 -1.96 -18.51 0.97
N LEU A 137 -0.67 -18.39 1.28
CA LEU A 137 0.12 -19.47 1.88
C LEU A 137 -0.12 -19.62 3.38
N PHE A 138 -0.26 -18.50 4.09
CA PHE A 138 -0.50 -18.49 5.52
C PHE A 138 -1.93 -18.97 5.87
N GLY A 139 -2.92 -18.56 5.08
CA GLY A 139 -4.30 -18.99 5.23
C GLY A 139 -4.97 -18.49 6.53
N ASN A 140 -6.17 -19.03 6.80
CA ASN A 140 -6.99 -18.61 7.94
C ASN A 140 -6.82 -19.44 9.21
N ASN A 141 -6.01 -20.51 9.16
CA ASN A 141 -5.85 -21.42 10.28
C ASN A 141 -5.18 -20.69 11.45
N SER A 142 -5.93 -20.49 12.53
CA SER A 142 -5.46 -19.84 13.76
C SER A 142 -4.89 -20.83 14.77
N GLU A 143 -5.16 -22.12 14.62
CA GLU A 143 -4.86 -23.18 15.59
C GLU A 143 -3.95 -24.29 15.01
N GLY A 144 -3.47 -25.15 15.90
CA GLY A 144 -2.69 -26.33 15.54
C GLY A 144 -1.22 -26.05 15.21
N LYS A 145 -0.53 -27.09 14.71
CA LYS A 145 0.89 -26.99 14.34
C LYS A 145 1.07 -26.03 13.15
N ILE A 146 2.14 -25.24 13.19
CA ILE A 146 2.54 -24.39 12.08
C ILE A 146 3.06 -25.28 10.96
N THR A 147 2.53 -25.10 9.76
CA THR A 147 2.95 -25.83 8.56
C THR A 147 4.08 -25.10 7.83
N TYR A 148 4.77 -25.79 6.91
CA TYR A 148 5.79 -25.16 6.06
C TYR A 148 5.20 -23.99 5.23
N LYS A 149 3.94 -24.09 4.79
CA LYS A 149 3.25 -23.01 4.08
C LYS A 149 3.08 -21.77 4.95
N ASN A 150 2.81 -21.94 6.24
CA ASN A 150 2.72 -20.81 7.17
C ASN A 150 4.06 -20.10 7.31
N TYR A 151 5.17 -20.84 7.44
CA TYR A 151 6.51 -20.24 7.48
C TYR A 151 6.83 -19.48 6.19
N LEU A 152 6.57 -20.10 5.03
CA LEU A 152 6.78 -19.44 3.75
C LEU A 152 5.90 -18.18 3.60
N GLY A 153 4.66 -18.24 4.08
CA GLY A 153 3.79 -17.07 4.15
C GLY A 153 4.40 -15.95 5.00
N LEU A 154 4.89 -16.23 6.21
CA LEU A 154 5.52 -15.22 7.08
C LEU A 154 6.82 -14.66 6.48
N LEU A 155 7.63 -15.49 5.82
CA LEU A 155 8.81 -15.06 5.08
C LEU A 155 8.45 -14.09 3.94
N LEU A 156 7.41 -14.41 3.16
CA LEU A 156 6.91 -13.52 2.11
C LEU A 156 6.36 -12.21 2.68
N LEU A 157 5.73 -12.22 3.86
CA LEU A 157 5.33 -10.97 4.49
C LEU A 157 6.54 -10.12 4.86
N GLY A 158 7.60 -10.73 5.38
CA GLY A 158 8.87 -10.06 5.61
C GLY A 158 9.46 -9.46 4.32
N LEU A 159 9.46 -10.23 3.23
CA LEU A 159 9.88 -9.75 1.92
C LEU A 159 9.03 -8.57 1.43
N SER A 160 7.71 -8.61 1.63
CA SER A 160 6.83 -7.47 1.33
C SER A 160 7.26 -6.22 2.08
N LEU A 161 7.59 -6.32 3.37
CA LEU A 161 8.11 -5.20 4.16
C LEU A 161 9.45 -4.70 3.65
N SER A 162 10.34 -5.60 3.22
CA SER A 162 11.65 -5.28 2.64
C SER A 162 11.57 -4.69 1.24
N ILE A 163 10.43 -4.78 0.56
CA ILE A 163 10.13 -4.03 -0.68
C ILE A 163 9.64 -2.64 -0.29
N LYS A 164 8.53 -2.57 0.45
CA LYS A 164 7.96 -1.34 0.97
C LYS A 164 7.23 -1.62 2.28
N HIS A 165 7.52 -0.85 3.32
CA HIS A 165 6.99 -1.06 4.67
C HIS A 165 5.54 -0.58 4.85
N VAL A 166 4.70 -0.64 3.81
CA VAL A 166 3.27 -0.27 3.88
C VAL A 166 2.50 -1.17 4.86
N PHE A 167 2.89 -2.45 4.98
CA PHE A 167 2.27 -3.42 5.88
C PHE A 167 2.98 -3.56 7.23
N PHE A 168 3.77 -2.58 7.68
CA PHE A 168 4.61 -2.70 8.89
C PHE A 168 3.84 -3.12 10.16
N PHE A 169 2.57 -2.76 10.26
CA PHE A 169 1.74 -3.07 11.43
C PHE A 169 0.88 -4.34 11.25
N PHE A 170 0.85 -4.91 10.03
CA PHE A 170 0.07 -6.10 9.73
C PHE A 170 0.54 -7.38 10.45
N PRO A 171 1.84 -7.60 10.76
CA PRO A 171 2.27 -8.69 11.64
C PRO A 171 1.53 -8.74 12.98
N PHE A 172 1.18 -7.57 13.54
CA PHE A 172 0.39 -7.50 14.78
C PHE A 172 -1.04 -8.01 14.57
N TRP A 173 -1.67 -7.70 13.45
CA TRP A 173 -3.01 -8.21 13.12
C TRP A 173 -2.99 -9.73 12.98
N LEU A 174 -1.96 -10.29 12.33
CA LEU A 174 -1.80 -11.73 12.23
C LEU A 174 -1.61 -12.37 13.61
N ALA A 175 -0.80 -11.76 14.48
CA ALA A 175 -0.60 -12.24 15.84
C ALA A 175 -1.91 -12.23 16.65
N LEU A 176 -2.76 -11.19 16.52
CA LEU A 176 -4.08 -11.15 17.15
C LEU A 176 -4.99 -12.29 16.69
N LYS A 177 -4.86 -12.72 15.44
CA LYS A 177 -5.64 -13.85 14.87
C LYS A 177 -5.18 -15.22 15.37
N GLN A 178 -3.89 -15.39 15.70
CA GLN A 178 -3.35 -16.71 16.05
C GLN A 178 -3.71 -17.11 17.48
N LYS A 179 -3.93 -18.42 17.70
CA LYS A 179 -4.00 -19.00 19.05
C LYS A 179 -2.63 -19.57 19.46
N GLY A 180 -2.31 -19.43 20.75
CA GLY A 180 -1.07 -19.94 21.35
C GLY A 180 0.16 -19.02 21.17
N LYS A 181 0.95 -18.91 22.24
CA LYS A 181 2.09 -17.96 22.35
C LYS A 181 3.12 -18.10 21.22
N LYS A 182 3.43 -19.33 20.82
CA LYS A 182 4.42 -19.61 19.75
C LYS A 182 3.97 -19.04 18.40
N ARG A 183 2.70 -19.24 18.00
CA ARG A 183 2.19 -18.74 16.72
C ARG A 183 2.11 -17.21 16.70
N LYS A 184 1.67 -16.61 17.82
CA LYS A 184 1.66 -15.15 18.01
C LYS A 184 3.08 -14.57 17.85
N LEU A 185 4.06 -15.14 18.57
CA LEU A 185 5.45 -14.71 18.51
C LEU A 185 6.04 -14.85 17.10
N LEU A 186 5.86 -15.99 16.44
CA LEU A 186 6.41 -16.21 15.11
C LEU A 186 5.78 -15.29 14.05
N SER A 187 4.49 -14.99 14.17
CA SER A 187 3.79 -14.06 13.27
C SER A 187 4.34 -12.63 13.36
N LEU A 188 4.93 -12.26 14.51
CA LEU A 188 5.62 -10.98 14.71
C LEU A 188 7.09 -11.05 14.29
N VAL A 189 7.82 -12.02 14.83
CA VAL A 189 9.29 -12.07 14.74
C VAL A 189 9.76 -12.39 13.33
N ILE A 190 9.10 -13.31 12.61
CA ILE A 190 9.59 -13.69 11.27
C ILE A 190 9.50 -12.52 10.29
N PRO A 191 8.34 -11.87 10.07
CA PRO A 191 8.25 -10.79 9.10
C PRO A 191 9.15 -9.60 9.45
N LEU A 192 9.15 -9.18 10.72
CA LEU A 192 9.98 -8.07 11.20
C LEU A 192 11.48 -8.42 11.14
N GLY A 193 11.85 -9.65 11.51
CA GLY A 193 13.22 -10.14 11.43
C GLY A 193 13.75 -10.13 10.01
N ILE A 194 12.99 -10.63 9.03
CA ILE A 194 13.38 -10.57 7.61
C ILE A 194 13.52 -9.12 7.13
N PHE A 195 12.62 -8.22 7.54
CA PHE A 195 12.75 -6.80 7.24
C PHE A 195 14.08 -6.23 7.73
N PHE A 196 14.44 -6.44 8.99
CA PHE A 196 15.70 -5.93 9.54
C PHE A 196 16.94 -6.61 8.95
N ILE A 197 16.90 -7.93 8.74
CA ILE A 197 18.00 -8.71 8.16
C ILE A 197 18.34 -8.21 6.76
N ALA A 198 17.33 -7.80 5.97
CA ALA A 198 17.55 -7.30 4.62
C ALA A 198 18.49 -6.09 4.56
N PHE A 199 18.60 -5.29 5.64
CA PHE A 199 19.47 -4.13 5.72
C PHE A 199 20.92 -4.45 6.13
N ILE A 200 21.19 -5.63 6.68
CA ILE A 200 22.53 -6.02 7.19
C ILE A 200 23.65 -5.79 6.16
N PRO A 201 23.49 -6.15 4.86
CA PRO A 201 24.54 -5.94 3.86
C PRO A 201 24.89 -4.46 3.61
N PHE A 202 24.05 -3.53 4.07
CA PHE A 202 24.15 -2.10 3.75
C PHE A 202 24.47 -1.24 4.97
N LEU A 203 24.89 -1.81 6.09
CA LEU A 203 25.19 -1.05 7.32
C LEU A 203 26.54 -0.31 7.26
N SER A 204 27.50 -0.78 6.47
CA SER A 204 28.85 -0.22 6.41
C SER A 204 28.95 1.05 5.57
N GLY A 205 30.03 1.82 5.78
CA GLY A 205 30.40 2.95 4.91
C GLY A 205 29.39 4.11 4.92
N GLY A 206 28.83 4.44 6.10
CA GLY A 206 27.79 5.47 6.25
C GLY A 206 26.36 5.00 5.99
N GLY A 207 26.17 3.72 5.63
CA GLY A 207 24.86 3.17 5.34
C GLY A 207 23.92 3.08 6.55
N LEU A 208 24.44 2.83 7.75
CA LEU A 208 23.64 2.83 8.99
C LEU A 208 22.95 4.18 9.23
N ASP A 209 23.69 5.29 9.14
CA ASP A 209 23.15 6.64 9.31
C ASP A 209 22.13 6.97 8.21
N GLY A 210 22.45 6.58 6.97
CA GLY A 210 21.54 6.69 5.84
C GLY A 210 20.23 5.93 6.03
N ILE A 211 20.28 4.69 6.54
CA ILE A 211 19.11 3.88 6.85
C ILE A 211 18.27 4.54 7.95
N TRP A 212 18.93 5.04 9.00
CA TRP A 212 18.26 5.71 10.10
C TRP A 212 17.50 6.96 9.64
N GLU A 213 18.17 7.85 8.91
CA GLU A 213 17.59 9.12 8.47
C GLU A 213 16.55 8.92 7.35
N ASN A 214 16.85 8.08 6.36
CA ASN A 214 16.01 7.95 5.17
C ASN A 214 14.90 6.91 5.29
N ILE A 215 14.90 6.02 6.29
CA ILE A 215 13.86 4.99 6.44
C ILE A 215 13.07 5.18 7.73
N PHE A 216 13.75 5.27 8.87
CA PHE A 216 13.08 5.30 10.17
C PHE A 216 12.65 6.70 10.58
N ARG A 217 13.47 7.72 10.28
CA ARG A 217 13.15 9.14 10.56
C ARG A 217 12.54 9.87 9.39
N TYR A 218 12.42 9.21 8.24
CA TYR A 218 11.87 9.81 7.04
C TYR A 218 10.47 10.35 7.30
N SER A 219 10.28 11.62 6.97
CA SER A 219 8.99 12.28 7.00
C SER A 219 8.76 12.91 5.64
N SER A 220 7.66 12.53 5.00
CA SER A 220 7.15 13.23 3.82
C SER A 220 6.36 14.48 4.25
N VAL A 221 5.44 14.93 3.38
CA VAL A 221 4.48 16.00 3.65
C VAL A 221 3.66 15.70 4.90
N LYS A 222 3.38 16.73 5.69
CA LYS A 222 2.64 16.61 6.96
C LYS A 222 1.24 17.17 6.78
N ASN A 223 0.40 16.42 6.06
CA ASN A 223 -0.87 16.95 5.59
C ASN A 223 -2.12 16.30 6.17
N ALA A 224 -1.99 15.15 6.85
CA ALA A 224 -3.02 14.52 7.68
C ALA A 224 -4.46 14.79 7.21
N PRO A 225 -4.81 14.44 5.96
CA PRO A 225 -5.95 15.02 5.25
C PRO A 225 -7.28 14.80 5.96
N LEU A 226 -7.47 13.64 6.62
CA LEU A 226 -8.69 13.37 7.39
C LEU A 226 -8.79 14.27 8.64
N LEU A 227 -7.69 14.42 9.38
CA LEU A 227 -7.69 15.16 10.64
C LEU A 227 -7.97 16.64 10.42
N ASN A 228 -7.44 17.20 9.34
CA ASN A 228 -7.68 18.60 8.98
C ASN A 228 -9.15 18.92 8.62
N PHE A 229 -10.04 17.92 8.46
CA PHE A 229 -11.50 18.18 8.42
C PHE A 229 -12.11 18.42 9.78
N PHE A 230 -11.59 17.76 10.81
CA PHE A 230 -12.21 17.72 12.13
C PHE A 230 -11.50 18.60 13.15
N LEU A 231 -10.23 18.90 12.91
CA LEU A 231 -9.38 19.68 13.79
C LEU A 231 -8.76 20.86 13.03
N PRO A 232 -8.62 22.03 13.66
CA PRO A 232 -7.87 23.13 13.08
C PRO A 232 -6.40 22.73 12.90
N ASN A 233 -5.77 23.23 11.83
CA ASN A 233 -4.38 22.91 11.47
C ASN A 233 -3.38 23.15 12.63
N SER A 234 -3.67 24.07 13.54
CA SER A 234 -2.83 24.35 14.72
C SER A 234 -2.79 23.19 15.73
N LEU A 235 -3.81 22.33 15.76
CA LEU A 235 -3.88 21.16 16.63
C LEU A 235 -3.36 19.89 15.95
N VAL A 236 -3.28 19.88 14.62
CA VAL A 236 -2.82 18.71 13.85
C VAL A 236 -1.30 18.69 13.80
N SER A 237 -0.70 18.20 14.89
CA SER A 237 0.73 17.91 14.95
C SER A 237 1.04 16.54 14.32
N THR A 238 2.28 16.36 13.83
CA THR A 238 2.76 15.05 13.35
C THR A 238 2.64 13.97 14.42
N GLY A 239 2.90 14.32 15.69
CA GLY A 239 2.76 13.39 16.81
C GLY A 239 1.33 12.91 17.01
N LEU A 240 0.35 13.82 16.98
CA LEU A 240 -1.07 13.47 17.08
C LEU A 240 -1.52 12.60 15.88
N ALA A 241 -1.11 12.97 14.67
CA ALA A 241 -1.47 12.23 13.47
C ALA A 241 -0.90 10.79 13.49
N ASN A 242 0.37 10.64 13.89
CA ASN A 242 0.99 9.33 14.06
C ASN A 242 0.29 8.50 15.15
N LEU A 243 -0.03 9.11 16.29
CA LEU A 243 -0.76 8.45 17.37
C LEU A 243 -2.12 7.94 16.89
N LEU A 244 -2.87 8.77 16.14
CA LEU A 244 -4.18 8.39 15.60
C LEU A 244 -4.07 7.29 14.55
N LEU A 245 -3.04 7.31 13.70
CA LEU A 245 -2.77 6.19 12.79
C LEU A 245 -2.57 4.87 13.56
N ILE A 246 -1.67 4.85 14.55
CA ILE A 246 -1.39 3.65 15.34
C ILE A 246 -2.63 3.19 16.10
N LEU A 247 -3.35 4.12 16.73
CA LEU A 247 -4.59 3.81 17.44
C LEU A 247 -5.64 3.21 16.50
N SER A 248 -5.84 3.79 15.32
CA SER A 248 -6.78 3.29 14.32
C SER A 248 -6.37 1.90 13.80
N LEU A 249 -5.09 1.65 13.57
CA LEU A 249 -4.58 0.33 13.18
C LEU A 249 -4.77 -0.72 14.29
N CYS A 250 -4.54 -0.35 15.55
CA CYS A 250 -4.81 -1.22 16.71
C CYS A 250 -6.29 -1.56 16.83
N LEU A 251 -7.16 -0.54 16.83
CA LEU A 251 -8.61 -0.72 16.98
C LEU A 251 -9.20 -1.51 15.83
N ALA A 252 -8.79 -1.22 14.58
CA ALA A 252 -9.24 -1.98 13.43
C ALA A 252 -8.73 -3.43 13.47
N GLY A 253 -7.48 -3.67 13.88
CA GLY A 253 -6.96 -5.03 14.06
C GLY A 253 -7.76 -5.84 15.08
N LEU A 254 -8.06 -5.25 16.24
CA LEU A 254 -8.92 -5.86 17.26
C LEU A 254 -10.36 -6.06 16.79
N TYR A 255 -10.86 -5.19 15.92
CA TYR A 255 -12.23 -5.31 15.41
C TYR A 255 -12.36 -6.37 14.30
N PHE A 256 -11.35 -6.51 13.45
CA PHE A 256 -11.41 -7.35 12.25
C PHE A 256 -10.59 -8.65 12.33
N TYR A 257 -9.94 -9.00 13.45
CA TYR A 257 -9.09 -10.20 13.56
C TYR A 257 -9.78 -11.53 13.19
N LYS A 258 -11.11 -11.60 13.34
CA LYS A 258 -11.92 -12.78 12.98
C LYS A 258 -12.19 -12.91 11.48
N ARG A 259 -12.04 -11.84 10.69
CA ARG A 259 -12.24 -11.89 9.23
C ARG A 259 -11.19 -12.75 8.53
N ASP A 260 -11.47 -13.10 7.28
CA ASP A 260 -10.49 -13.74 6.41
C ASP A 260 -9.21 -12.89 6.31
N VAL A 261 -8.04 -13.54 6.25
CA VAL A 261 -6.74 -12.83 6.25
C VAL A 261 -6.52 -11.92 5.05
N ILE A 262 -7.10 -12.23 3.88
CA ILE A 262 -7.06 -11.35 2.70
C ILE A 262 -8.04 -10.19 2.86
N ASP A 263 -9.22 -10.42 3.44
CA ASP A 263 -10.13 -9.34 3.81
C ASP A 263 -9.45 -8.37 4.78
N GLN A 264 -8.73 -8.89 5.78
CA GLN A 264 -7.95 -8.10 6.73
C GLN A 264 -6.88 -7.26 6.02
N LEU A 265 -6.18 -7.80 5.03
CA LEU A 265 -5.19 -7.05 4.24
C LEU A 265 -5.84 -5.90 3.47
N GLY A 266 -7.01 -6.16 2.86
CA GLY A 266 -7.81 -5.13 2.19
C GLY A 266 -8.27 -4.03 3.14
N ILE A 267 -8.80 -4.40 4.31
CA ILE A 267 -9.23 -3.46 5.36
C ILE A 267 -8.04 -2.66 5.90
N TYR A 268 -6.91 -3.32 6.16
CA TYR A 268 -5.68 -2.67 6.60
C TYR A 268 -5.25 -1.59 5.59
N SER A 269 -5.29 -1.90 4.29
CA SER A 269 -4.92 -0.95 3.23
C SER A 269 -5.80 0.31 3.24
N LEU A 270 -7.10 0.17 3.50
CA LEU A 270 -8.02 1.29 3.67
C LEU A 270 -7.69 2.11 4.92
N VAL A 271 -7.56 1.45 6.08
CA VAL A 271 -7.29 2.12 7.36
C VAL A 271 -5.96 2.87 7.31
N LEU A 272 -4.93 2.26 6.74
CA LEU A 272 -3.62 2.89 6.55
C LEU A 272 -3.77 4.21 5.78
N VAL A 273 -4.39 4.19 4.60
CA VAL A 273 -4.51 5.39 3.75
C VAL A 273 -5.40 6.45 4.40
N ILE A 274 -6.52 6.05 5.01
CA ILE A 274 -7.47 6.96 5.66
C ILE A 274 -6.82 7.77 6.79
N PHE A 275 -6.04 7.09 7.64
CA PHE A 275 -5.49 7.69 8.86
C PHE A 275 -4.02 8.10 8.73
N SER A 276 -3.43 8.01 7.53
CA SER A 276 -2.03 8.35 7.35
C SER A 276 -1.76 9.83 7.64
N PRO A 277 -0.66 10.15 8.34
CA PRO A 277 -0.25 11.52 8.64
C PRO A 277 0.23 12.28 7.39
N ALA A 278 0.56 11.54 6.34
CA ALA A 278 1.16 12.01 5.10
C ALA A 278 0.51 11.26 3.92
N ILE A 279 -0.12 11.99 3.01
CA ILE A 279 -0.68 11.43 1.77
C ILE A 279 -0.25 12.30 0.59
N ILE A 280 0.38 11.65 -0.38
CA ILE A 280 0.61 12.15 -1.73
C ILE A 280 0.08 11.14 -2.75
N HIS A 281 0.09 11.49 -4.04
CA HIS A 281 -0.47 10.74 -5.17
C HIS A 281 -0.33 9.21 -5.07
N ASN A 282 0.91 8.72 -4.94
CA ASN A 282 1.21 7.29 -4.96
C ASN A 282 0.53 6.50 -3.83
N HIS A 283 0.33 7.10 -2.65
CA HIS A 283 -0.27 6.40 -1.50
C HIS A 283 -1.72 5.98 -1.74
N LEU A 284 -2.45 6.70 -2.61
CA LEU A 284 -3.86 6.43 -2.85
C LEU A 284 -4.11 5.11 -3.57
N VAL A 285 -3.10 4.56 -4.28
CA VAL A 285 -3.20 3.25 -4.92
C VAL A 285 -3.30 2.12 -3.91
N ILE A 286 -2.75 2.29 -2.70
CA ILE A 286 -2.73 1.26 -1.65
C ILE A 286 -4.18 0.88 -1.29
N ALA A 287 -5.08 1.86 -1.24
CA ALA A 287 -6.50 1.66 -0.94
C ALA A 287 -7.26 0.89 -2.04
N VAL A 288 -6.74 0.83 -3.28
CA VAL A 288 -7.41 0.18 -4.42
C VAL A 288 -7.63 -1.31 -4.17
N LEU A 289 -6.76 -1.96 -3.39
CA LEU A 289 -6.97 -3.34 -2.96
C LEU A 289 -8.30 -3.47 -2.17
N GLY A 290 -8.45 -2.69 -1.09
CA GLY A 290 -9.66 -2.72 -0.28
C GLY A 290 -10.91 -2.26 -1.04
N ILE A 291 -10.79 -1.26 -1.90
CA ILE A 291 -11.89 -0.79 -2.77
C ILE A 291 -12.38 -1.91 -3.69
N SER A 292 -11.46 -2.70 -4.25
CA SER A 292 -11.78 -3.77 -5.20
C SER A 292 -12.44 -4.96 -4.50
N ILE A 293 -12.07 -5.23 -3.25
CA ILE A 293 -12.68 -6.27 -2.41
C ILE A 293 -14.07 -5.84 -1.92
N PHE A 294 -14.23 -4.56 -1.56
CA PHE A 294 -15.45 -4.04 -0.92
C PHE A 294 -16.07 -2.85 -1.68
N PRO A 295 -16.45 -3.01 -2.96
CA PRO A 295 -16.92 -1.90 -3.78
C PRO A 295 -18.21 -1.28 -3.22
N ASN A 296 -18.26 0.05 -3.19
CA ASN A 296 -19.45 0.82 -2.86
C ASN A 296 -19.43 2.20 -3.53
N VAL A 297 -20.53 2.95 -3.43
CA VAL A 297 -20.69 4.24 -4.11
C VAL A 297 -19.65 5.28 -3.69
N PHE A 298 -19.26 5.34 -2.41
CA PHE A 298 -18.26 6.30 -1.95
C PHE A 298 -16.89 6.00 -2.54
N PHE A 299 -16.51 4.72 -2.64
CA PHE A 299 -15.26 4.31 -3.29
C PHE A 299 -15.24 4.56 -4.80
N LEU A 300 -16.41 4.47 -5.46
CA LEU A 300 -16.55 4.85 -6.86
C LEU A 300 -16.30 6.35 -7.04
N VAL A 301 -16.98 7.19 -6.23
CA VAL A 301 -16.79 8.65 -6.28
C VAL A 301 -15.36 9.04 -5.92
N PHE A 302 -14.77 8.40 -4.92
CA PHE A 302 -13.34 8.53 -4.59
C PHE A 302 -12.45 8.25 -5.81
N THR A 303 -12.69 7.13 -6.51
CA THR A 303 -11.90 6.72 -7.67
C THR A 303 -11.98 7.74 -8.80
N ILE A 304 -13.20 8.20 -9.13
CA ILE A 304 -13.43 9.20 -10.19
C ILE A 304 -12.77 10.52 -9.82
N LEU A 305 -13.05 11.04 -8.62
CA LEU A 305 -12.54 12.34 -8.16
C LEU A 305 -11.01 12.35 -8.08
N THR A 306 -10.41 11.32 -7.48
CA THR A 306 -8.95 11.22 -7.35
C THR A 306 -8.28 11.15 -8.72
N SER A 307 -8.85 10.39 -9.65
CA SER A 307 -8.30 10.29 -11.00
C SER A 307 -8.39 11.62 -11.75
N TYR A 308 -9.50 12.35 -11.58
CA TYR A 308 -9.62 13.69 -12.12
C TYR A 308 -8.57 14.63 -11.53
N ILE A 309 -8.38 14.63 -10.20
CA ILE A 309 -7.34 15.41 -9.52
C ILE A 309 -5.95 15.09 -10.09
N PHE A 310 -5.63 13.81 -10.33
CA PHE A 310 -4.35 13.43 -10.92
C PHE A 310 -4.13 14.02 -12.31
N THR A 311 -5.19 14.24 -13.09
CA THR A 311 -5.06 14.90 -14.40
C THR A 311 -4.77 16.40 -14.30
N LEU A 312 -5.09 17.02 -13.16
CA LEU A 312 -4.91 18.46 -12.92
C LEU A 312 -3.62 18.80 -12.17
N ASP A 313 -3.04 17.84 -11.44
CA ASP A 313 -1.80 18.05 -10.71
C ASP A 313 -0.58 17.71 -11.59
N ARG A 314 0.38 18.63 -11.65
CA ARG A 314 1.66 18.46 -12.37
C ARG A 314 2.57 17.40 -11.74
N LEU A 315 2.38 17.10 -10.46
CA LEU A 315 3.04 15.96 -9.80
C LEU A 315 2.32 14.64 -10.09
N GLY A 316 1.06 14.72 -10.52
CA GLY A 316 0.34 13.64 -11.20
C GLY A 316 0.58 13.71 -12.71
N LEU A 317 -0.45 13.42 -13.50
CA LEU A 317 -0.37 13.40 -14.95
C LEU A 317 -0.27 14.80 -15.59
N GLY A 318 -0.82 15.83 -14.93
CA GLY A 318 -0.63 17.22 -15.32
C GLY A 318 -1.00 17.57 -16.76
N ILE A 319 -2.18 17.16 -17.23
CA ILE A 319 -2.63 17.44 -18.61
C ILE A 319 -2.90 18.95 -18.75
N GLN A 320 -1.99 19.67 -19.40
CA GLN A 320 -2.03 21.14 -19.48
C GLN A 320 -3.38 21.68 -19.98
N LYS A 321 -3.99 21.05 -20.99
CA LYS A 321 -5.32 21.45 -21.50
C LYS A 321 -6.43 21.34 -20.44
N LEU A 322 -6.38 20.31 -19.58
CA LEU A 322 -7.35 20.15 -18.49
C LEU A 322 -7.07 21.17 -17.38
N ILE A 323 -5.81 21.44 -17.09
CA ILE A 323 -5.41 22.51 -16.16
C ILE A 323 -5.90 23.88 -16.66
N ASP A 324 -5.76 24.19 -17.94
CA ASP A 324 -6.14 25.51 -18.45
C ASP A 324 -7.65 25.73 -18.45
N THR A 325 -8.43 24.65 -18.54
CA THR A 325 -9.90 24.70 -18.62
C THR A 325 -10.59 24.41 -17.28
N ALA A 326 -9.89 23.84 -16.30
CA ALA A 326 -10.52 23.48 -15.04
C ALA A 326 -10.92 24.73 -14.24
N PRO A 327 -12.05 24.68 -13.52
CA PRO A 327 -12.45 25.78 -12.65
C PRO A 327 -11.37 26.09 -11.62
N LYS A 328 -11.14 27.37 -11.32
CA LYS A 328 -10.08 27.82 -10.40
C LYS A 328 -10.09 27.14 -9.02
N HIS A 329 -11.26 26.68 -8.55
CA HIS A 329 -11.38 25.96 -7.27
C HIS A 329 -10.88 24.50 -7.33
N PHE A 330 -10.76 23.92 -8.53
CA PHE A 330 -10.07 22.65 -8.80
C PHE A 330 -8.62 22.87 -9.24
N LEU A 331 -8.24 24.11 -9.57
CA LEU A 331 -6.86 24.46 -9.84
C LEU A 331 -6.16 24.70 -8.52
N PHE A 332 -5.58 23.62 -8.02
CA PHE A 332 -4.73 23.60 -6.84
C PHE A 332 -3.43 24.32 -7.18
N LYS A 333 -3.48 25.65 -7.17
CA LYS A 333 -2.33 26.54 -7.38
C LYS A 333 -1.36 26.27 -6.21
N TYR A 334 -0.44 25.34 -6.44
CA TYR A 334 0.53 24.79 -5.48
C TYR A 334 -0.07 23.94 -4.37
N SER A 335 0.12 22.61 -4.48
CA SER A 335 0.20 21.61 -3.41
C SER A 335 -0.45 22.00 -2.08
N SER A 336 -1.72 22.37 -2.08
CA SER A 336 -2.37 22.69 -0.83
C SER A 336 -2.43 21.38 -0.05
N VAL A 337 -2.07 21.47 1.23
CA VAL A 337 -2.11 20.40 2.23
C VAL A 337 -3.42 19.58 2.15
N ASN A 338 -4.48 20.15 1.58
CA ASN A 338 -5.82 19.60 1.52
C ASN A 338 -6.26 19.04 0.16
N ILE A 339 -5.40 18.94 -0.86
CA ILE A 339 -5.81 18.43 -2.20
C ILE A 339 -6.46 17.03 -2.12
N PHE A 340 -5.98 16.19 -1.20
CA PHE A 340 -6.53 14.85 -0.96
C PHE A 340 -7.55 14.80 0.18
N GLY A 341 -7.97 15.95 0.70
CA GLY A 341 -8.95 16.02 1.77
C GLY A 341 -10.26 15.32 1.39
N ILE A 342 -10.96 15.82 0.37
CA ILE A 342 -12.25 15.26 -0.05
C ILE A 342 -12.12 13.78 -0.46
N PRO A 343 -11.11 13.38 -1.27
CA PRO A 343 -10.85 11.95 -1.52
C PRO A 343 -10.74 11.11 -0.23
N ILE A 344 -9.92 11.53 0.74
CA ILE A 344 -9.75 10.76 1.98
C ILE A 344 -11.02 10.73 2.82
N LEU A 345 -11.81 11.82 2.84
CA LEU A 345 -13.13 11.82 3.48
C LEU A 345 -14.08 10.82 2.81
N LEU A 346 -14.12 10.77 1.47
CA LEU A 346 -14.93 9.78 0.74
C LEU A 346 -14.47 8.35 1.06
N LEU A 347 -13.16 8.12 1.15
CA LEU A 347 -12.60 6.83 1.53
C LEU A 347 -13.02 6.44 2.95
N PHE A 348 -12.99 7.39 3.89
CA PHE A 348 -13.48 7.19 5.26
C PHE A 348 -14.98 6.88 5.29
N LEU A 349 -15.82 7.65 4.59
CA LEU A 349 -17.26 7.41 4.51
C LEU A 349 -17.58 6.05 3.88
N GLY A 350 -16.86 5.64 2.84
CA GLY A 350 -17.00 4.31 2.25
C GLY A 350 -16.61 3.20 3.22
N PHE A 351 -15.57 3.41 4.03
CA PHE A 351 -15.19 2.49 5.09
C PHE A 351 -16.27 2.37 6.18
N LEU A 352 -16.87 3.49 6.62
CA LEU A 352 -18.01 3.46 7.56
C LEU A 352 -19.22 2.72 6.95
N TYR A 353 -19.55 3.04 5.70
CA TYR A 353 -20.68 2.44 4.97
C TYR A 353 -20.54 0.93 4.83
N MET A 354 -19.35 0.45 4.43
CA MET A 354 -19.04 -0.98 4.31
C MET A 354 -19.33 -1.74 5.61
N ASN A 355 -19.11 -1.09 6.75
CA ASN A 355 -19.26 -1.73 8.05
C ASN A 355 -20.62 -1.52 8.69
N ARG A 356 -21.52 -0.66 8.14
CA ARG A 356 -22.76 -0.19 8.79
C ARG A 356 -23.60 -1.26 9.50
N HIS A 357 -23.72 -2.46 8.91
CA HIS A 357 -24.50 -3.55 9.49
C HIS A 357 -23.84 -4.16 10.73
N GLN A 358 -22.51 -4.06 10.86
CA GLN A 358 -21.73 -4.56 11.99
C GLN A 358 -21.66 -3.55 13.16
N TRP A 359 -22.13 -2.30 12.99
CA TRP A 359 -22.14 -1.29 14.05
C TRP A 359 -23.14 -1.61 15.17
N HIS A 360 -24.18 -2.40 14.88
CA HIS A 360 -25.15 -2.83 15.89
C HIS A 360 -24.51 -3.67 17.01
N ALA A 361 -23.47 -4.45 16.70
CA ALA A 361 -22.71 -5.20 17.69
C ALA A 361 -21.87 -4.29 18.62
N PHE A 362 -21.52 -3.09 18.16
CA PHE A 362 -20.68 -2.14 18.91
C PHE A 362 -21.46 -1.30 19.93
N LYS A 363 -22.80 -1.35 19.91
CA LYS A 363 -23.64 -0.63 20.88
C LYS A 363 -23.33 -0.99 22.34
N ASN A 364 -22.64 -2.10 22.59
CA ASN A 364 -22.17 -2.50 23.90
C ASN A 364 -20.63 -2.67 23.93
N PHE A 365 -19.89 -1.62 23.54
CA PHE A 365 -18.42 -1.62 23.40
C PHE A 365 -17.67 -2.23 24.60
N ARG A 366 -18.11 -1.94 25.83
CA ARG A 366 -17.49 -2.50 27.04
C ARG A 366 -17.65 -4.02 27.13
N HIS A 367 -18.82 -4.54 26.75
CA HIS A 367 -19.06 -5.98 26.68
C HIS A 367 -18.22 -6.63 25.59
N TRP A 368 -18.19 -6.02 24.40
CA TRP A 368 -17.39 -6.52 23.27
C TRP A 368 -15.90 -6.56 23.60
N LEU A 369 -15.34 -5.50 24.22
CA LEU A 369 -13.95 -5.51 24.67
C LEU A 369 -13.69 -6.61 25.70
N ARG A 370 -14.59 -6.79 26.66
CA ARG A 370 -14.46 -7.85 27.66
C ARG A 370 -14.42 -9.23 26.99
N GLU A 371 -15.30 -9.50 26.03
CA GLU A 371 -15.29 -10.77 25.27
C GLU A 371 -13.97 -10.97 24.52
N VAL A 372 -13.48 -9.95 23.82
CA VAL A 372 -12.19 -10.03 23.11
C VAL A 372 -11.05 -10.31 24.08
N PHE A 373 -10.98 -9.62 25.21
CA PHE A 373 -9.92 -9.84 26.20
C PHE A 373 -10.05 -11.18 26.95
N GLU A 374 -11.26 -11.64 27.24
CA GLU A 374 -11.52 -12.94 27.88
C GLU A 374 -11.17 -14.10 26.95
N GLU A 375 -11.51 -14.00 25.66
CA GLU A 375 -11.10 -14.95 24.62
C GLU A 375 -9.56 -14.98 24.52
N GLN A 376 -8.91 -13.81 24.49
CA GLN A 376 -7.44 -13.74 24.44
C GLN A 376 -6.75 -14.22 25.73
N ARG A 377 -7.40 -14.06 26.91
CA ARG A 377 -6.84 -14.44 28.22
C ARG A 377 -7.00 -15.93 28.51
N SER A 378 -8.17 -16.50 28.24
CA SER A 378 -8.42 -17.95 28.41
C SER A 378 -7.44 -18.80 27.60
N GLU A 379 -6.95 -18.27 26.48
CA GLU A 379 -5.94 -18.87 25.62
C GLU A 379 -4.49 -18.79 26.14
N LEU A 380 -4.19 -17.97 27.16
CA LEU A 380 -2.84 -17.84 27.75
C LEU A 380 -2.63 -18.75 28.97
N THR A 381 -3.73 -19.32 29.49
CA THR A 381 -3.79 -20.20 30.67
C THR A 381 -3.82 -21.69 30.34
N ILE A 382 -3.78 -22.05 29.05
CA ILE A 382 -3.55 -23.40 28.52
C ILE A 382 -2.13 -23.44 27.94
#